data_AF-A0A9E5I9X0-F1
#
_entry.id   AF-A0A9E5I9X0-F1
#
_cell.length_a   1.000
_cell.length_b   1.000
_cell.length_c   1.000
_cell.angle_alpha   90.00
_cell.angle_beta   90.00
_cell.angle_gamma   90.00
#
_symmetry.space_group_name_H-M   'P 1'
#
loop_
_entity.id
_entity.type
_entity.pdbx_description
1 polymer ?
#
loop_
_entity_poly.entity_id
_entity_poly.type
_entity_poly.pdbx_seq_one_letter_code
_entity_poly.pdbx_strand_id
1 'polypeptide(L)'
;MGWENVRIGTGPAALVDLGVPRTLTRVRDSYPGAIWLDLEVLAKRSEVVPDSLRSIHRAEQVLRAHELLWVANESREQTSRGWGG
;
A
#
# COMPACT_ATOMS: atom_id res chain seq x y z
N MET A 1 -9.14 -2.07 27.99
CA MET A 1 -8.21 -0.96 27.70
C MET A 1 -8.82 -0.10 26.60
N GLY A 2 -9.34 1.09 26.96
CA GLY A 2 -9.22 2.31 26.13
C GLY A 2 -10.27 2.67 25.08
N TRP A 3 -11.59 2.61 25.35
CA TRP A 3 -12.59 3.37 24.53
C TRP A 3 -13.65 4.09 25.39
N GLU A 4 -13.47 4.14 26.70
CA GLU A 4 -14.38 4.83 27.61
C GLU A 4 -13.94 6.29 27.73
N ASN A 5 -14.56 7.15 26.93
CA ASN A 5 -14.83 8.59 27.14
C ASN A 5 -14.98 9.35 25.81
N VAL A 6 -15.79 8.83 24.88
CA VAL A 6 -16.29 9.66 23.77
C VAL A 6 -17.38 10.56 24.34
N ARG A 7 -17.06 11.83 24.56
CA ARG A 7 -18.04 12.84 25.00
C ARG A 7 -19.16 12.95 23.96
N ILE A 8 -20.37 12.64 24.37
CA ILE A 8 -21.58 12.76 23.54
C ILE A 8 -21.82 14.26 23.28
N GLY A 9 -21.52 14.72 22.06
CA GLY A 9 -21.79 16.11 21.64
C GLY A 9 -21.04 16.56 20.38
N THR A 10 -19.84 16.03 20.13
CA THR A 10 -19.06 16.31 18.93
C THR A 10 -18.40 15.01 18.46
N GLY A 11 -18.80 14.52 17.29
CA GLY A 11 -18.22 13.32 16.68
C GLY A 11 -16.72 13.48 16.41
N PRO A 12 -16.05 12.41 15.93
CA PRO A 12 -14.64 12.49 15.57
C PRO A 12 -14.42 13.56 14.50
N ALA A 13 -13.33 14.32 14.63
CA ALA A 13 -12.96 15.34 13.64
C ALA A 13 -12.54 14.71 12.30
N ALA A 14 -12.07 13.46 12.31
CA ALA A 14 -11.70 12.72 11.12
C ALA A 14 -12.06 11.23 11.25
N LEU A 15 -12.45 10.64 10.13
CA LEU A 15 -12.59 9.19 9.94
C LEU A 15 -11.48 8.73 8.99
N VAL A 16 -10.63 7.82 9.46
CA VAL A 16 -9.48 7.32 8.72
C VAL A 16 -9.71 5.85 8.34
N ASP A 17 -9.95 5.57 7.07
CA ASP A 17 -10.19 4.22 6.54
C ASP A 17 -8.98 3.71 5.76
N LEU A 18 -8.18 2.85 6.42
CA LEU A 18 -7.00 2.22 5.84
C LEU A 18 -7.27 0.78 5.36
N GLY A 19 -8.53 0.33 5.43
CA GLY A 19 -8.90 -1.04 5.08
C GLY A 19 -8.99 -1.26 3.56
N VAL A 20 -8.61 -2.47 3.13
CA VAL A 20 -8.81 -2.96 1.76
C VAL A 20 -9.53 -4.33 1.84
N PRO A 21 -10.85 -4.41 1.58
CA PRO A 21 -11.75 -3.33 1.17
C PRO A 21 -12.06 -2.31 2.28
N ARG A 22 -12.58 -1.13 1.90
CA ARG A 22 -12.97 -0.05 2.84
C ARG A 22 -13.87 -0.57 3.96
N THR A 23 -13.57 -0.18 5.20
CA THR A 23 -14.18 -0.74 6.41
C THR A 23 -15.13 0.22 7.12
N LEU A 24 -14.99 1.53 6.90
CA LEU A 24 -15.73 2.56 7.65
C LEU A 24 -16.87 3.19 6.84
N THR A 25 -17.20 2.64 5.66
CA THR A 25 -18.22 3.21 4.76
C THR A 25 -19.58 3.38 5.44
N ARG A 26 -19.99 2.42 6.28
CA ARG A 26 -21.27 2.47 7.01
C ARG A 26 -21.31 3.50 8.13
N VAL A 27 -20.16 3.89 8.65
CA VAL A 27 -20.03 4.79 9.80
C VAL A 27 -19.89 6.25 9.35
N ARG A 28 -19.56 6.47 8.07
CA ARG A 28 -19.43 7.80 7.47
C ARG A 28 -20.70 8.65 7.64
N ASP A 29 -21.86 8.06 7.41
CA ASP A 29 -23.14 8.77 7.43
C ASP A 29 -23.51 9.24 8.85
N SER A 30 -22.99 8.57 9.88
CA SER A 30 -23.19 8.94 11.29
C SER A 30 -22.39 10.18 11.70
N TYR A 31 -21.40 10.59 10.91
CA TYR A 31 -20.49 11.69 11.23
C TYR A 31 -20.26 12.62 10.02
N PRO A 32 -21.30 13.34 9.55
CA PRO A 32 -21.22 14.18 8.35
C PRO A 32 -20.24 15.36 8.48
N GLY A 33 -19.90 15.77 9.71
CA GLY A 33 -18.91 16.81 9.98
C GLY A 33 -17.46 16.30 10.06
N ALA A 34 -17.23 15.00 9.98
CA ALA A 34 -15.89 14.42 10.05
C ALA A 34 -15.17 14.49 8.70
N ILE A 35 -13.89 14.83 8.71
CA ILE A 35 -13.02 14.76 7.53
C ILE A 35 -12.80 13.28 7.19
N TRP A 36 -13.13 12.89 5.96
CA TRP A 36 -12.88 11.53 5.47
C TRP A 36 -11.47 11.42 4.86
N LEU A 37 -10.67 10.49 5.39
CA LEU A 37 -9.34 10.18 4.89
C LEU A 37 -9.26 8.68 4.56
N ASP A 38 -9.03 8.35 3.31
CA ASP A 38 -8.75 6.99 2.87
C ASP A 38 -7.36 6.88 2.21
N LEU A 39 -6.95 5.65 1.89
CA LEU A 39 -5.65 5.39 1.24
C LEU A 39 -5.46 6.20 -0.06
N GLU A 40 -6.52 6.46 -0.82
CA GLU A 40 -6.44 7.24 -2.06
C GLU A 40 -6.16 8.72 -1.78
N VAL A 41 -6.89 9.30 -0.81
CA VAL A 41 -6.68 10.69 -0.36
C VAL A 41 -5.30 10.86 0.24
N LEU A 42 -4.84 9.90 1.05
CA LEU A 42 -3.52 9.93 1.65
C LEU A 42 -2.42 9.81 0.60
N ALA A 43 -2.58 8.95 -0.41
CA ALA A 43 -1.64 8.83 -1.51
C ALA A 43 -1.51 10.14 -2.31
N LYS A 44 -2.64 10.81 -2.60
CA LYS A 44 -2.64 12.11 -3.30
C LYS A 44 -1.95 13.23 -2.53
N ARG A 45 -1.95 13.15 -1.20
CA ARG A 45 -1.30 14.15 -0.30
C ARG A 45 0.10 13.74 0.13
N SER A 46 0.54 12.54 -0.23
CA SER A 46 1.86 12.06 0.13
C SER A 46 2.91 12.84 -0.65
N GLU A 47 3.62 13.73 0.04
CA GLU A 47 4.83 14.31 -0.51
C GLU A 47 5.91 13.23 -0.56
N VAL A 48 6.55 13.09 -1.72
CA VAL A 48 7.68 12.18 -1.87
C VAL A 48 8.92 12.89 -1.32
N VAL A 49 9.41 12.45 -0.17
CA VAL A 49 10.65 12.98 0.40
C VAL A 49 11.87 12.44 -0.37
N PRO A 50 12.98 13.21 -0.51
CA PRO A 50 14.15 12.77 -1.27
C PRO A 50 14.76 11.43 -0.83
N ASP A 51 14.71 11.12 0.47
CA ASP A 51 15.20 9.85 1.01
C ASP A 51 14.32 8.66 0.58
N SER A 52 13.02 8.88 0.39
CA SER A 52 12.11 7.88 -0.17
C SER A 52 12.46 7.59 -1.63
N LEU A 53 12.82 8.59 -2.44
CA LEU A 53 13.23 8.39 -3.83
C LEU A 53 14.48 7.51 -3.94
N ARG A 54 15.49 7.76 -3.10
CA ARG A 54 16.72 6.95 -3.08
C ARG A 54 16.42 5.50 -2.70
N SER A 55 15.52 5.31 -1.74
CA SER A 55 15.10 3.98 -1.27
C SER A 55 14.32 3.22 -2.35
N ILE A 56 13.39 3.92 -3.03
CA ILE A 56 12.64 3.39 -4.18
C ILE A 56 13.61 2.97 -5.29
N HIS A 57 14.53 3.85 -5.67
CA HIS A 57 15.49 3.55 -6.73
C HIS A 57 16.36 2.33 -6.40
N ARG A 58 16.81 2.20 -5.14
CA ARG A 58 17.55 1.02 -4.71
C ARG A 58 16.70 -0.24 -4.78
N ALA A 59 15.43 -0.17 -4.38
CA ALA A 59 14.52 -1.31 -4.50
C ALA A 59 14.31 -1.73 -5.96
N GLU A 60 14.15 -0.77 -6.88
CA GLU A 60 14.05 -1.05 -8.32
C GLU A 60 15.29 -1.75 -8.88
N GLN A 61 16.49 -1.33 -8.46
CA GLN A 61 17.73 -1.97 -8.90
C GLN A 61 17.80 -3.45 -8.47
N VAL A 62 17.38 -3.74 -7.24
CA VAL A 62 17.34 -5.12 -6.72
C VAL A 62 16.31 -5.95 -7.48
N LEU A 63 15.13 -5.40 -7.73
CA LEU A 63 14.07 -6.09 -8.49
C LEU A 63 14.54 -6.42 -9.92
N ARG A 64 15.16 -5.46 -10.63
CA ARG A 64 15.71 -5.70 -11.98
C ARG A 64 16.80 -6.77 -11.97
N ALA A 65 17.67 -6.76 -10.96
CA ALA A 65 18.71 -7.79 -10.84
C ALA A 65 18.09 -9.18 -10.64
N HIS A 66 17.03 -9.29 -9.83
CA HIS A 66 16.29 -10.54 -9.64
C HIS A 66 15.57 -11.00 -10.92
N GLU A 67 14.95 -10.09 -11.68
CA GLU A 67 14.31 -10.40 -12.97
C GLU A 67 15.31 -10.98 -13.97
N LEU A 68 16.51 -10.39 -14.08
CA LEU A 68 17.57 -10.90 -14.97
C LEU A 68 18.01 -12.31 -14.58
N LEU A 69 18.18 -12.57 -13.29
CA LEU A 69 18.54 -13.89 -12.78
C LEU A 69 17.42 -14.91 -13.03
N TRP A 70 16.16 -14.52 -12.82
CA TRP A 70 15.00 -15.36 -13.08
C TRP A 70 14.94 -15.80 -14.56
N VAL A 71 15.01 -14.83 -15.48
CA VAL A 71 15.00 -15.09 -16.93
C VAL A 71 16.17 -15.96 -17.37
N ALA A 72 17.38 -15.71 -16.83
CA ALA A 72 18.55 -16.53 -17.13
C ALA A 72 18.39 -17.99 -16.66
N ASN A 73 17.74 -18.20 -15.51
CA ASN A 73 17.49 -19.54 -14.97
C ASN A 73 16.42 -20.29 -15.79
N GLU A 74 15.33 -19.63 -16.16
CA GLU A 74 14.29 -20.22 -17.04
C GLU A 74 14.86 -20.62 -18.40
N SER A 75 15.74 -19.79 -18.98
CA SER A 75 16.40 -20.08 -20.27
C SER A 75 17.27 -21.34 -20.19
N ARG A 76 17.97 -21.53 -19.07
CA ARG A 76 18.83 -22.70 -18.81
C ARG A 76 18.03 -23.98 -18.59
N GLU A 77 16.86 -23.89 -17.96
CA GLU A 77 15.95 -25.04 -17.81
C GLU A 77 15.26 -25.45 -19.12
N GLN A 78 14.98 -24.50 -20.02
CA GLN A 78 14.47 -24.84 -21.36
C GLN A 78 15.55 -25.50 -22.23
N THR A 79 16.81 -25.07 -22.12
CA THR A 79 17.89 -25.70 -22.91
C THR A 79 18.18 -27.13 -22.45
N SER A 80 18.11 -27.40 -21.14
CA SER A 80 18.32 -28.76 -20.62
C SER A 80 17.19 -29.73 -20.98
N ARG A 81 15.97 -29.24 -21.22
CA ARG A 81 14.83 -30.06 -21.71
C ARG A 81 14.83 -30.27 -23.22
N GLY A 82 15.50 -29.42 -24.00
CA GLY A 82 15.55 -29.51 -25.47
C GLY A 82 16.58 -30.49 -26.04
N TRP A 83 17.48 -31.03 -25.21
CA TRP A 83 18.58 -31.93 -25.64
C TRP A 83 18.34 -33.42 -25.29
N GLY A 84 17.09 -33.79 -24.99
CA GLY A 84 16.70 -35.15 -24.62
C GLY A 84 15.74 -35.83 -25.59
N GLY A 85 15.72 -35.43 -26.87
CA GLY A 85 14.87 -36.01 -27.93
C GLY A 85 15.67 -36.77 -28.97
#